data_AF-A0A8R1DH69-F1
#
_entry.id   AF-A0A8R1DH69-F1
#
_cell.length_a   1.000
_cell.length_b   1.000
_cell.length_c   1.000
_cell.angle_alpha   90.00
_cell.angle_beta   90.00
_cell.angle_gamma   90.00
#
_symmetry.space_group_name_H-M   'P 1'
#
loop_
_entity.id
_entity.type
_entity.pdbx_description
1 polymer ?
#
loop_
_entity_poly.entity_id
_entity_poly.type
_entity_poly.pdbx_seq_one_letter_code
_entity_poly.pdbx_strand_id
1 'polypeptide(L)'
;MSLRQAKKDVELEVRHVEEKNVLVEVVESVTGGESEERLGAERKVSVRGRRKLVKGFAKWLKTIEQVSEKVEKDLVVLTKCTKKQRDGIIDPLKEFASELLERFEEMGADRWPRSVLRVMKDFDLENVQDLRRV
;
A
#
# COMPACT_ATOMS: atom_id res chain seq x y z
N MET A 1 -7.34 -40.46 -6.82
CA MET A 1 -6.33 -39.44 -6.48
C MET A 1 -5.35 -40.01 -5.47
N SER A 2 -4.05 -39.74 -5.60
CA SER A 2 -3.03 -40.23 -4.66
C SER A 2 -2.96 -39.35 -3.41
N LEU A 3 -2.75 -39.93 -2.24
CA LEU A 3 -2.55 -39.20 -0.96
C LEU A 3 -1.42 -38.16 -1.03
N ARG A 4 -0.45 -38.34 -1.93
CA ARG A 4 0.63 -37.38 -2.18
C ARG A 4 0.18 -36.13 -2.95
N GLN A 5 -0.85 -36.25 -3.77
CA GLN A 5 -1.39 -35.11 -4.52
C GLN A 5 -2.26 -34.25 -3.61
N ALA A 6 -3.14 -34.87 -2.81
CA ALA A 6 -3.98 -34.16 -1.85
C ALA A 6 -3.17 -33.34 -0.82
N LYS A 7 -2.01 -33.83 -0.38
CA LYS A 7 -1.12 -33.06 0.51
C LYS A 7 -0.54 -31.81 -0.14
N LYS A 8 -0.19 -31.87 -1.43
CA LYS A 8 0.35 -30.72 -2.17
C LYS A 8 -0.72 -29.67 -2.42
N ASP A 9 -1.94 -30.11 -2.72
CA ASP A 9 -3.06 -29.22 -2.98
C ASP A 9 -3.45 -28.46 -1.69
N VAL A 10 -3.44 -29.13 -0.53
CA VAL A 10 -3.63 -28.49 0.78
C VAL A 10 -2.50 -27.53 1.13
N GLU A 11 -1.23 -27.90 0.88
CA GLU A 11 -0.10 -27.02 1.16
C GLU A 11 -0.12 -25.75 0.29
N LEU A 12 -0.55 -25.87 -0.97
CA LEU A 12 -0.77 -24.73 -1.86
C LEU A 12 -1.92 -23.85 -1.36
N GLU A 13 -3.03 -24.44 -0.92
CA GLU A 13 -4.19 -23.70 -0.43
C GLU A 13 -3.87 -22.92 0.86
N VAL A 14 -3.14 -23.54 1.80
CA VAL A 14 -2.67 -22.88 3.02
C VAL A 14 -1.75 -21.70 2.70
N ARG A 15 -0.80 -21.84 1.77
CA ARG A 15 0.07 -20.74 1.34
C ARG A 15 -0.71 -19.59 0.70
N HIS A 16 -1.68 -19.88 -0.16
CA HIS A 16 -2.53 -18.84 -0.75
C HIS A 16 -3.39 -18.12 0.29
N VAL A 17 -3.85 -18.82 1.32
CA VAL A 17 -4.60 -18.22 2.44
C VAL A 17 -3.69 -17.34 3.29
N GLU A 18 -2.47 -17.78 3.59
CA GLU A 18 -1.48 -16.98 4.31
C GLU A 18 -1.08 -15.72 3.53
N GLU A 19 -0.80 -15.83 2.22
CA GLU A 19 -0.51 -14.68 1.36
C GLU A 19 -1.68 -13.69 1.29
N LYS A 20 -2.92 -14.19 1.18
CA LYS A 20 -4.13 -13.36 1.22
C LYS A 20 -4.28 -12.65 2.57
N ASN A 21 -4.06 -13.34 3.68
CA ASN A 21 -4.16 -12.74 5.02
C ASN A 21 -3.09 -11.67 5.24
N VAL A 22 -1.86 -11.88 4.78
CA VAL A 22 -0.79 -10.88 4.86
C VAL A 22 -1.11 -9.66 4.01
N LEU A 23 -1.65 -9.86 2.81
CA LEU A 23 -2.10 -8.75 1.96
C LEU A 23 -3.21 -7.95 2.64
N VAL A 24 -4.20 -8.63 3.24
CA VAL A 24 -5.31 -7.99 3.95
C VAL A 24 -4.81 -7.20 5.16
N GLU A 25 -3.91 -7.73 5.99
CA GLU A 25 -3.34 -6.99 7.12
C GLU A 25 -2.54 -5.75 6.68
N VAL A 26 -1.74 -5.87 5.62
CA VAL A 26 -0.99 -4.73 5.08
C VAL A 26 -1.94 -3.67 4.50
N VAL A 27 -3.00 -4.08 3.81
CA VAL A 27 -3.99 -3.17 3.25
C VAL A 27 -4.80 -2.50 4.36
N GLU A 28 -5.29 -3.23 5.37
CA GLU A 28 -6.07 -2.68 6.48
C GLU A 28 -5.25 -1.72 7.35
N SER A 29 -3.96 -2.00 7.56
CA SER A 29 -3.06 -1.10 8.30
C SER A 29 -2.72 0.18 7.52
N VAL A 30 -2.68 0.13 6.18
CA VAL A 30 -2.44 1.30 5.31
C VAL A 30 -3.71 2.12 5.07
N THR A 31 -4.87 1.47 4.98
CA THR A 31 -6.16 2.13 4.64
C THR A 31 -7.01 2.49 5.86
N GLY A 32 -6.60 2.07 7.07
CA GLY A 32 -7.33 2.36 8.29
C GLY A 32 -8.64 1.58 8.36
N GLY A 33 -8.55 0.25 8.23
CA GLY A 33 -9.60 -0.71 8.61
C GLY A 33 -11.01 -0.30 8.20
N GLU A 34 -11.30 -0.27 6.91
CA GLU A 34 -12.67 -0.33 6.40
C GLU A 34 -12.74 -1.49 5.40
N SER A 35 -13.52 -2.50 5.75
CA SER A 35 -13.64 -3.80 5.09
C SER A 35 -13.82 -3.73 3.56
N GLU A 36 -13.16 -4.67 2.88
CA GLU A 36 -13.09 -4.87 1.42
C GLU A 36 -14.47 -5.10 0.73
N GLU A 37 -15.54 -5.31 1.50
CA GLU A 37 -16.88 -5.67 1.02
C GLU A 37 -17.72 -4.50 0.47
N ARG A 38 -17.10 -3.36 0.11
CA ARG A 38 -17.82 -2.14 -0.32
C ARG A 38 -17.36 -1.52 -1.64
N LEU A 39 -16.67 -2.28 -2.47
CA LEU A 39 -16.08 -1.84 -3.75
C LEU A 39 -17.09 -1.54 -4.90
N GLY A 40 -18.36 -1.27 -4.60
CA GLY A 40 -19.45 -1.23 -5.60
C GLY A 40 -20.20 0.09 -5.80
N ALA A 41 -19.92 1.14 -5.04
CA ALA A 41 -20.60 2.43 -5.22
C ALA A 41 -19.62 3.58 -5.07
N GLU A 42 -19.77 4.62 -5.88
CA GLU A 42 -19.15 5.93 -5.74
C GLU A 42 -19.48 6.51 -4.34
N ARG A 43 -18.83 5.98 -3.31
CA ARG A 43 -18.98 6.47 -1.95
C ARG A 43 -18.20 7.76 -1.87
N LYS A 44 -18.94 8.85 -1.99
CA LYS A 44 -18.47 10.18 -1.60
C LYS A 44 -17.84 10.09 -0.22
N VAL A 45 -16.52 10.18 -0.17
CA VAL A 45 -15.80 10.13 1.10
C VAL A 45 -16.13 11.42 1.84
N SER A 46 -16.69 11.30 3.05
CA SER A 46 -17.00 12.47 3.87
C SER A 46 -15.77 13.37 4.04
N VAL A 47 -15.96 14.68 4.26
CA VAL A 47 -14.84 15.61 4.52
C VAL A 47 -13.92 15.10 5.64
N ARG A 48 -14.52 14.48 6.67
CA ARG A 48 -13.79 13.84 7.77
C ARG A 48 -12.98 12.63 7.30
N GLY A 49 -13.55 11.78 6.45
CA GLY A 49 -12.86 10.64 5.83
C GLY A 49 -11.69 11.09 4.97
N ARG A 50 -11.88 12.08 4.08
CA ARG A 50 -10.83 12.66 3.25
C ARG A 50 -9.66 13.17 4.09
N ARG A 51 -9.96 13.91 5.17
CA ARG A 51 -8.93 14.38 6.11
C ARG A 51 -8.14 13.24 6.75
N LYS A 52 -8.81 12.13 7.13
CA LYS A 52 -8.13 10.96 7.70
C LYS A 52 -7.21 10.32 6.67
N LEU A 53 -7.67 10.09 5.44
CA LEU A 53 -6.87 9.47 4.38
C LEU A 53 -5.62 10.28 4.07
N VAL A 54 -5.76 11.59 3.86
CA VAL A 54 -4.62 12.47 3.54
C VAL A 54 -3.59 12.49 4.67
N LYS A 55 -4.03 12.53 5.93
CA LYS A 55 -3.13 12.44 7.09
C LYS A 55 -2.50 11.06 7.25
N GLY A 56 -3.27 10.01 6.97
CA GLY A 56 -2.82 8.62 7.01
C GLY A 56 -1.69 8.39 6.01
N PHE A 57 -1.86 8.86 4.78
CA PHE A 57 -0.83 8.80 3.75
C PHE A 57 0.46 9.51 4.18
N ALA A 58 0.37 10.75 4.68
CA ALA A 58 1.54 11.49 5.18
C ALA A 58 2.24 10.78 6.35
N LYS A 59 1.48 10.06 7.20
CA LYS A 59 2.06 9.24 8.28
C LYS A 59 2.73 7.99 7.73
N TRP A 60 2.10 7.31 6.77
CA TRP A 60 2.63 6.11 6.13
C TRP A 60 3.93 6.37 5.36
N LEU A 61 4.06 7.53 4.72
CA LEU A 61 5.30 7.92 4.04
C LEU A 61 6.50 7.95 4.99
N LYS A 62 6.31 8.24 6.28
CA LYS A 62 7.39 8.21 7.29
C LYS A 62 7.88 6.79 7.60
N THR A 63 7.16 5.78 7.15
CA THR A 63 7.49 4.36 7.33
C THR A 63 7.73 3.66 5.99
N ILE A 64 7.83 4.39 4.87
CA ILE A 64 7.87 3.78 3.53
C ILE A 64 9.10 2.89 3.33
N GLU A 65 10.24 3.27 3.88
CA GLU A 65 11.48 2.48 3.79
C GLU A 65 11.33 1.09 4.44
N GLN A 66 10.50 0.98 5.49
CA GLN A 66 10.23 -0.28 6.17
C GLN A 66 9.53 -1.30 5.28
N VAL A 67 8.85 -0.85 4.21
CA VAL A 67 8.25 -1.76 3.22
C VAL A 67 9.34 -2.54 2.50
N SER A 68 10.41 -1.87 2.05
CA SER A 68 11.52 -2.54 1.37
C SER A 68 12.25 -3.53 2.30
N GLU A 69 12.42 -3.17 3.58
CA GLU A 69 13.02 -4.06 4.58
C GLU A 69 12.16 -5.29 4.86
N LYS A 70 10.83 -5.11 4.92
CA LYS A 70 9.91 -6.22 5.13
C LYS A 70 9.95 -7.18 3.96
N VAL A 71 9.89 -6.67 2.72
CA VAL A 71 9.98 -7.50 1.51
C VAL A 71 11.33 -8.23 1.47
N GLU A 72 12.43 -7.58 1.84
CA GLU A 72 13.75 -8.21 1.88
C GLU A 72 13.79 -9.38 2.87
N LYS A 73 13.23 -9.20 4.07
CA LYS A 73 13.10 -10.26 5.09
C LYS A 73 12.22 -11.41 4.59
N ASP A 74 11.06 -11.09 4.01
CA ASP A 74 10.11 -12.09 3.51
C ASP A 74 10.74 -12.90 2.35
N LEU A 75 11.51 -12.27 1.46
CA LEU A 75 12.24 -12.97 0.40
C LEU A 75 13.29 -13.94 0.94
N VAL A 76 13.95 -13.61 2.04
CA VAL A 76 14.94 -14.48 2.69
C VAL A 76 14.28 -15.68 3.37
N VAL A 77 13.11 -15.48 4.01
CA VAL A 77 12.44 -16.51 4.80
C VAL A 77 11.57 -17.43 3.95
N LEU A 78 10.79 -16.85 3.03
CA LEU A 78 9.69 -17.56 2.36
C LEU A 78 10.06 -18.08 0.97
N THR A 79 11.13 -17.58 0.36
CA THR A 79 11.46 -17.84 -1.05
C THR A 79 12.91 -18.30 -1.23
N LYS A 80 13.11 -19.31 -2.07
CA LYS A 80 14.47 -19.67 -2.55
C LYS A 80 14.86 -18.73 -3.70
N CYS A 81 15.64 -17.71 -3.40
CA CYS A 81 16.14 -16.76 -4.39
C CYS A 81 17.62 -16.47 -4.16
N THR A 82 18.36 -16.29 -5.27
CA THR A 82 19.76 -15.85 -5.21
C THR A 82 19.85 -14.41 -4.74
N LYS A 83 21.01 -13.99 -4.23
CA LYS A 83 21.25 -12.58 -3.87
C LYS A 83 20.91 -11.64 -5.04
N LYS A 84 21.39 -11.96 -6.25
CA LYS A 84 21.12 -11.15 -7.45
C LYS A 84 19.63 -11.01 -7.77
N GLN A 85 18.83 -12.06 -7.57
CA GLN A 85 17.38 -11.99 -7.76
C GLN A 85 16.71 -11.14 -6.68
N ARG A 86 17.17 -11.22 -5.43
CA ARG A 86 16.68 -10.35 -4.36
C ARG A 86 17.01 -8.89 -4.62
N ASP A 87 18.26 -8.59 -4.94
CA ASP A 87 18.72 -7.23 -5.22
C ASP A 87 17.89 -6.64 -6.38
N GLY A 88 17.64 -7.43 -7.44
CA GLY A 88 16.76 -7.03 -8.55
C GLY A 88 15.29 -6.74 -8.20
N ILE A 89 14.81 -7.17 -7.03
CA ILE A 89 13.46 -6.83 -6.51
C ILE A 89 13.54 -5.69 -5.49
N ILE A 90 14.54 -5.70 -4.62
CA ILE A 90 14.67 -4.78 -3.50
C ILE A 90 15.20 -3.41 -3.93
N ASP A 91 16.16 -3.35 -4.85
CA ASP A 91 16.76 -2.08 -5.27
C ASP A 91 15.72 -1.13 -5.88
N PRO A 92 14.82 -1.56 -6.80
CA PRO A 92 13.76 -0.69 -7.29
C PRO A 92 12.78 -0.22 -6.21
N LEU A 93 12.52 -1.04 -5.18
CA LEU A 93 11.65 -0.64 -4.07
C LEU A 93 12.30 0.42 -3.19
N LYS A 94 13.61 0.31 -2.94
CA LYS A 94 14.38 1.31 -2.19
C LYS A 94 14.43 2.63 -2.95
N GLU A 95 14.73 2.58 -4.25
CA GLU A 95 14.73 3.76 -5.14
C GLU A 95 13.37 4.45 -5.14
N PHE A 96 12.29 3.70 -5.35
CA PHE A 96 10.92 4.23 -5.32
C PHE A 96 10.58 4.88 -3.97
N ALA A 97 10.94 4.23 -2.85
CA ALA A 97 10.69 4.76 -1.51
C ALA A 97 11.42 6.09 -1.29
N SER A 98 12.68 6.19 -1.69
CA SER A 98 13.48 7.40 -1.59
C SER A 98 12.94 8.53 -2.47
N GLU A 99 12.64 8.26 -3.75
CA GLU A 99 12.07 9.26 -4.66
C GLU A 99 10.71 9.77 -4.15
N LEU A 100 9.85 8.87 -3.69
CA LEU A 100 8.53 9.25 -3.18
C LEU A 100 8.64 10.14 -1.93
N LEU A 101 9.58 9.84 -1.03
CA LEU A 101 9.84 10.64 0.15
C LEU A 101 10.43 12.01 -0.21
N GLU A 102 11.37 12.07 -1.15
CA GLU A 102 11.95 13.32 -1.66
C GLU A 102 10.85 14.22 -2.28
N ARG A 103 9.99 13.66 -3.13
CA ARG A 103 8.86 14.41 -3.70
C ARG A 103 7.88 14.90 -2.64
N PHE A 104 7.67 14.11 -1.59
CA PHE A 104 6.84 14.52 -0.47
C PHE A 104 7.44 15.69 0.32
N GLU A 105 8.76 15.66 0.55
CA GLU A 105 9.54 16.75 1.15
C GLU A 105 9.45 18.03 0.30
N GLU A 106 9.70 17.95 -1.00
CA GLU A 106 9.60 19.07 -1.96
C GLU A 106 8.21 19.73 -1.92
N MET A 107 7.17 18.93 -1.76
CA MET A 107 5.77 19.37 -1.68
C MET A 107 5.36 19.90 -0.29
N GLY A 108 6.33 20.02 0.63
CA GLY A 108 6.18 20.65 1.93
C GLY A 108 5.88 19.69 3.07
N ALA A 109 6.11 18.38 2.89
CA ALA A 109 6.03 17.33 3.91
C ALA A 109 4.81 17.45 4.84
N ASP A 110 5.01 17.83 6.11
CA ASP A 110 3.93 17.95 7.10
C ASP A 110 2.87 19.01 6.75
N ARG A 111 3.14 19.92 5.80
CA ARG A 111 2.15 20.86 5.26
C ARG A 111 1.31 20.27 4.13
N TRP A 112 1.74 19.16 3.53
CA TRP A 112 1.02 18.46 2.45
C TRP A 112 -0.45 18.24 2.78
N PRO A 113 -0.84 17.75 3.98
CA PRO A 113 -2.24 17.50 4.25
C PRO A 113 -3.10 18.76 4.20
N ARG A 114 -2.55 19.90 4.61
CA ARG A 114 -3.25 21.18 4.53
C ARG A 114 -3.38 21.65 3.09
N SER A 115 -2.30 21.53 2.30
CA SER A 115 -2.29 21.93 0.88
C SER A 115 -3.26 21.12 0.04
N VAL A 116 -3.25 19.80 0.18
CA VAL A 116 -4.18 18.92 -0.57
C VAL A 116 -5.63 19.20 -0.19
N LEU A 117 -5.94 19.29 1.11
CA LEU A 117 -7.32 19.59 1.54
C LEU A 117 -7.82 20.96 1.06
N ARG A 118 -6.91 21.94 0.88
CA ARG A 118 -7.25 23.24 0.31
C ARG A 118 -7.60 23.11 -1.17
N VAL A 119 -6.74 22.47 -1.96
CA VAL A 119 -7.00 22.24 -3.40
C VAL A 119 -8.31 21.46 -3.60
N MET A 120 -8.53 20.40 -2.82
CA MET A 120 -9.79 19.65 -2.90
C MET A 120 -11.02 20.50 -2.60
N LYS A 121 -10.90 21.47 -1.68
CA LYS A 121 -12.00 22.38 -1.36
C LYS A 121 -12.21 23.42 -2.46
N ASP A 122 -11.13 24.04 -2.92
CA ASP A 122 -11.19 25.18 -3.86
C ASP A 122 -11.69 24.76 -5.25
N PHE A 123 -11.42 23.51 -5.64
CA PHE A 123 -11.85 22.92 -6.91
C PHE A 123 -13.03 21.94 -6.77
N ASP A 124 -13.64 21.85 -5.59
CA ASP A 124 -14.73 20.90 -5.25
C ASP A 124 -14.44 19.44 -5.66
N LEU A 125 -13.19 19.00 -5.45
CA LEU A 125 -12.73 17.68 -5.85
C LEU A 125 -13.10 16.64 -4.79
N GLU A 126 -13.78 15.58 -5.22
CA GLU A 126 -14.11 14.45 -4.35
C GLU A 126 -13.04 13.36 -4.45
N ASN A 127 -12.38 13.23 -5.61
CA ASN A 127 -11.35 12.23 -5.88
C ASN A 127 -10.27 12.74 -6.86
N VAL A 128 -9.20 11.95 -7.05
CA VAL A 128 -8.07 12.31 -7.94
C VAL A 128 -8.44 12.28 -9.44
N GLN A 129 -9.47 11.53 -9.84
CA GLN A 129 -9.91 11.51 -11.24
C GLN A 129 -10.55 12.84 -11.64
N ASP A 130 -11.16 13.54 -10.69
CA ASP A 130 -11.76 14.87 -10.92
C ASP A 130 -10.68 15.89 -11.34
N LEU A 131 -9.45 15.77 -10.84
CA LEU A 131 -8.32 16.62 -11.21
C LEU A 131 -7.88 16.48 -12.67
N ARG A 132 -8.13 15.33 -13.31
CA ARG A 132 -7.74 15.09 -14.71
C ARG A 132 -8.71 15.69 -15.71
N ARG A 133 -9.86 16.20 -15.24
CA ARG A 133 -10.93 16.78 -16.06
C ARG A 133 -10.94 18.30 -16.04
N VAL A 134 -10.11 18.91 -15.19
CA VAL A 134 -9.86 20.36 -15.10
C VAL A 134 -8.73 20.72 -16.03
#